data_AF-A0A851M6S3-F1
#
_entry.id   AF-A0A851M6S3-F1
#
_cell.length_a   1.000
_cell.length_b   1.000
_cell.length_c   1.000
_cell.angle_alpha   90.00
_cell.angle_beta   90.00
_cell.angle_gamma   90.00
#
_symmetry.space_group_name_H-M   'P 1'
#
loop_
_entity.id
_entity.type
_entity.pdbx_description
1 polymer ?
#
loop_
_entity_poly.entity_id
_entity_poly.type
_entity_poly.pdbx_seq_one_letter_code
_entity_poly.pdbx_strand_id
1 'polypeptide(L)'
;RRRLPPLLLAIALLGSALKDTGVVPDTPLRNKRNPLNVYFVKLAWAWTLWLLLPFITLTTYQLARSKFLYGRTRSVLLVLRRLSALAVGTAVWYVCTQLFVYIENLTGECSIAAKPGETPRLYATKHECHQDSGVWNGFDISGHCFLLSYCALMILEEVAVLEGLSIDQNSKLRVVINILFVSLCFLTMIWVFMFLCTALYFHDFSQKLLGVLIGLSGWYGTYRFWYLKPFSPGLPLPNIPLSSKKYSYSR
;
A
#
# COMPACT_ATOMS: atom_id res chain seq x y z
N ARG A 1 4.07 2.29 13.85
CA ARG A 1 5.12 2.22 12.80
C ARG A 1 5.95 0.93 12.86
N ARG A 2 6.69 0.63 13.94
CA ARG A 2 7.60 -0.55 13.99
C ARG A 2 6.91 -1.94 14.05
N ARG A 3 5.68 -2.02 14.56
CA ARG A 3 4.97 -3.30 14.79
C ARG A 3 4.11 -3.77 13.61
N LEU A 4 3.75 -2.90 12.67
CA LEU A 4 2.86 -3.27 11.57
C LEU A 4 3.53 -4.20 10.54
N PRO A 5 4.78 -3.98 10.09
CA PRO A 5 5.45 -4.93 9.18
C PRO A 5 5.53 -6.38 9.71
N PRO A 6 6.00 -6.64 10.95
CA PRO A 6 6.03 -8.02 11.46
C PRO A 6 4.62 -8.58 11.69
N LEU A 7 3.62 -7.74 12.01
CA LEU A 7 2.22 -8.18 12.10
C LEU A 7 1.70 -8.65 10.74
N LEU A 8 1.95 -7.90 9.65
CA LEU A 8 1.52 -8.28 8.30
C LEU A 8 2.19 -9.58 7.84
N LEU A 9 3.48 -9.76 8.14
CA LEU A 9 4.18 -11.02 7.90
C LEU A 9 3.58 -12.17 8.71
N ALA A 10 3.32 -11.97 10.01
CA ALA A 10 2.69 -12.98 10.85
C ALA A 10 1.30 -13.36 10.32
N ILE A 11 0.47 -12.40 9.91
CA ILE A 11 -0.84 -12.67 9.30
C ILE A 11 -0.69 -13.49 8.02
N ALA A 12 0.28 -13.16 7.15
CA ALA A 12 0.50 -13.90 5.91
C ALA A 12 0.96 -15.35 6.17
N LEU A 13 1.89 -15.56 7.11
CA LEU A 13 2.40 -16.88 7.46
C LEU A 13 1.33 -17.74 8.16
N LEU A 14 0.71 -17.21 9.23
CA LEU A 14 -0.32 -17.92 9.99
C LEU A 14 -1.58 -18.15 9.15
N GLY A 15 -2.02 -17.15 8.39
CA GLY A 15 -3.19 -17.27 7.52
C GLY A 15 -2.99 -18.31 6.43
N SER A 16 -1.78 -18.42 5.89
CA SER A 16 -1.46 -19.47 4.92
C SER A 16 -1.41 -20.85 5.56
N ALA A 17 -0.79 -21.00 6.73
CA ALA A 17 -0.79 -22.25 7.47
C ALA A 17 -2.22 -22.72 7.79
N LEU A 18 -3.10 -21.81 8.22
CA LEU A 18 -4.51 -22.10 8.49
C LEU A 18 -5.31 -22.46 7.22
N LYS A 19 -4.99 -21.84 6.08
CA LYS A 19 -5.59 -22.23 4.79
C LYS A 19 -5.23 -23.67 4.43
N ASP A 20 -3.97 -24.04 4.63
CA ASP A 20 -3.44 -25.35 4.24
C ASP A 20 -3.98 -26.49 5.13
N THR A 21 -4.35 -26.21 6.39
CA THR A 21 -5.04 -27.20 7.24
C THR A 21 -6.49 -27.45 6.83
N GLY A 22 -7.07 -26.64 5.95
CA GLY A 22 -8.47 -26.76 5.51
C GLY A 22 -9.51 -26.45 6.60
N VAL A 23 -9.09 -25.90 7.74
CA VAL A 23 -9.95 -25.63 8.90
C VAL A 23 -10.81 -24.37 8.70
N VAL A 24 -10.47 -23.53 7.72
CA VAL A 24 -11.15 -22.25 7.50
C VAL A 24 -12.56 -22.49 6.94
N PRO A 25 -13.63 -22.04 7.63
CA PRO A 25 -15.00 -22.28 7.19
C PRO A 25 -15.34 -21.51 5.91
N ASP A 26 -16.25 -22.08 5.14
CA ASP A 26 -16.81 -21.45 3.95
C ASP A 26 -17.69 -20.26 4.34
N THR A 27 -17.21 -19.06 4.02
CA THR A 27 -17.93 -17.80 4.23
C THR A 27 -18.14 -17.07 2.92
N PRO A 28 -19.10 -16.12 2.83
CA PRO A 28 -19.28 -15.29 1.64
C PRO A 28 -18.02 -14.52 1.20
N LEU A 29 -17.05 -14.33 2.11
CA LEU A 29 -15.77 -13.68 1.85
C LEU A 29 -14.86 -14.50 0.91
N ARG A 30 -15.05 -15.82 0.81
CA ARG A 30 -14.34 -16.70 -0.14
C ARG A 30 -14.73 -16.41 -1.59
N ASN A 31 -15.91 -15.86 -1.84
CA ASN A 31 -16.35 -15.55 -3.20
C ASN A 31 -15.52 -14.40 -3.78
N LYS A 32 -14.77 -14.64 -4.87
CA LYS A 32 -13.96 -13.61 -5.56
C LYS A 32 -14.78 -12.41 -6.04
N ARG A 33 -16.08 -12.57 -6.27
CA ARG A 33 -17.00 -11.51 -6.71
C ARG A 33 -17.71 -10.79 -5.57
N ASN A 34 -17.33 -11.04 -4.32
CA ASN A 34 -17.92 -10.31 -3.20
C ASN A 34 -17.63 -8.80 -3.32
N PRO A 35 -18.55 -7.92 -2.86
CA PRO A 35 -18.44 -6.48 -3.06
C PRO A 35 -17.21 -5.87 -2.35
N LEU A 36 -16.76 -6.44 -1.23
CA LEU A 36 -15.54 -5.98 -0.55
C LEU A 36 -14.30 -6.19 -1.42
N ASN A 37 -14.18 -7.35 -2.06
CA ASN A 37 -13.07 -7.64 -2.95
C ASN A 37 -13.12 -6.80 -4.24
N VAL A 38 -14.31 -6.62 -4.82
CA VAL A 38 -14.48 -5.91 -6.10
C VAL A 38 -14.33 -4.39 -5.94
N TYR A 39 -14.93 -3.78 -4.91
CA TYR A 39 -14.97 -2.32 -4.77
C TYR A 39 -13.92 -1.76 -3.81
N PHE A 40 -13.54 -2.49 -2.76
CA PHE A 40 -12.53 -1.98 -1.82
C PHE A 40 -11.12 -2.38 -2.25
N VAL A 41 -10.87 -3.65 -2.52
CA VAL A 41 -9.49 -4.12 -2.78
C VAL A 41 -8.99 -3.66 -4.15
N LYS A 42 -9.79 -3.79 -5.22
CA LYS A 42 -9.37 -3.34 -6.56
C LYS A 42 -9.13 -1.84 -6.64
N LEU A 43 -9.88 -1.06 -5.87
CA LEU A 43 -9.75 0.40 -5.80
C LEU A 43 -8.93 0.86 -4.58
N ALA A 44 -8.19 -0.04 -3.92
CA ALA A 44 -7.53 0.28 -2.65
C ALA A 44 -6.54 1.45 -2.77
N TRP A 45 -5.84 1.54 -3.90
CA TRP A 45 -4.96 2.67 -4.19
C TRP A 45 -5.74 3.99 -4.31
N ALA A 46 -6.87 3.98 -5.02
CA ALA A 46 -7.70 5.18 -5.21
C ALA A 46 -8.25 5.72 -3.90
N TRP A 47 -8.78 4.85 -3.03
CA TRP A 47 -9.24 5.23 -1.69
C TRP A 47 -8.11 5.79 -0.82
N THR A 48 -6.93 5.19 -0.90
CA THR A 48 -5.73 5.64 -0.16
C THR A 48 -5.28 7.02 -0.64
N LEU A 49 -5.23 7.24 -1.97
CA LEU A 49 -4.93 8.55 -2.56
C LEU A 49 -5.95 9.61 -2.15
N TRP A 50 -7.24 9.29 -2.21
CA TRP A 50 -8.32 10.24 -1.94
C TRP A 50 -8.28 10.80 -0.52
N LEU A 51 -7.92 9.98 0.48
CA LEU A 51 -7.75 10.44 1.86
C LEU A 51 -6.38 11.06 2.14
N LEU A 52 -5.29 10.51 1.58
CA LEU A 52 -3.95 11.03 1.84
C LEU A 52 -3.69 12.37 1.18
N LEU A 53 -4.26 12.65 0.00
CA LEU A 53 -4.06 13.93 -0.70
C LEU A 53 -4.48 15.14 0.15
N PRO A 54 -5.72 15.26 0.66
CA PRO A 54 -6.10 16.38 1.53
C PRO A 54 -5.37 16.32 2.87
N PHE A 55 -5.13 15.13 3.43
CA PHE A 55 -4.43 14.99 4.72
C PHE A 55 -2.99 15.52 4.66
N ILE A 56 -2.19 15.10 3.68
CA ILE A 56 -0.81 15.56 3.49
C ILE A 56 -0.78 17.05 3.19
N THR A 57 -1.70 17.54 2.34
CA THR A 57 -1.80 18.97 2.01
C THR A 57 -2.02 19.82 3.26
N LEU A 58 -3.03 19.49 4.07
CA LEU A 58 -3.39 20.27 5.25
C LEU A 58 -2.32 20.17 6.34
N THR A 59 -1.84 18.97 6.65
CA THR A 59 -0.85 18.76 7.72
C THR A 59 0.50 19.37 7.37
N THR A 60 0.97 19.22 6.12
CA THR A 60 2.24 19.82 5.67
C THR A 60 2.14 21.34 5.63
N TYR A 61 1.03 21.90 5.12
CA TYR A 61 0.85 23.34 5.09
C TYR A 61 0.83 23.94 6.50
N GLN A 62 0.17 23.29 7.45
CA GLN A 62 0.15 23.74 8.84
C GLN A 62 1.51 23.59 9.52
N LEU A 63 2.21 22.48 9.28
CA LEU A 63 3.56 22.27 9.80
C LEU A 63 4.54 23.32 9.25
N ALA A 64 4.42 23.66 7.96
CA ALA A 64 5.20 24.72 7.33
C ALA A 64 4.93 26.07 7.99
N ARG A 65 3.65 26.38 8.26
CA ARG A 65 3.23 27.61 8.92
C ARG A 65 3.70 27.70 10.39
N SER A 66 3.66 26.60 11.14
CA SER A 66 3.94 26.60 12.58
C SER A 66 5.42 26.53 12.93
N LYS A 67 6.23 25.77 12.17
CA LYS A 67 7.65 25.55 12.48
C LYS A 67 8.63 26.41 11.69
N PHE A 68 8.19 27.01 10.58
CA PHE A 68 9.09 27.74 9.68
C PHE A 68 8.48 29.11 9.37
N LEU A 69 9.22 30.18 9.68
CA LEU A 69 8.97 31.56 9.23
C LEU A 69 9.17 31.69 7.70
N TYR A 70 8.58 30.78 6.91
CA TYR A 70 8.68 30.76 5.46
C TYR A 70 7.48 31.45 4.85
N GLY A 71 7.73 32.35 3.88
CA GLY A 71 6.67 33.02 3.12
C GLY A 71 5.79 32.02 2.34
N ARG A 72 4.59 32.47 1.96
CA ARG A 72 3.53 31.66 1.30
C ARG A 72 4.04 30.74 0.19
N THR A 73 4.95 31.23 -0.66
CA THR A 73 5.52 30.50 -1.79
C THR A 73 6.29 29.26 -1.37
N ARG A 74 7.11 29.35 -0.33
CA ARG A 74 7.95 28.23 0.11
C ARG A 74 7.15 27.17 0.86
N SER A 75 6.07 27.54 1.55
CA SER A 75 5.12 26.58 2.14
C SER A 75 4.41 25.76 1.07
N VAL A 76 3.98 26.39 -0.03
CA VAL A 76 3.38 25.69 -1.17
C VAL A 76 4.39 24.73 -1.82
N LEU A 77 5.64 25.16 -2.01
CA LEU A 77 6.68 24.29 -2.55
C LEU A 77 6.92 23.05 -1.69
N LEU A 78 6.90 23.20 -0.36
CA LEU A 78 7.02 22.06 0.56
C LEU A 78 5.84 21.10 0.44
N VAL A 79 4.61 21.62 0.32
CA VAL A 79 3.40 20.80 0.10
C VAL A 79 3.51 20.04 -1.21
N LEU A 80 3.85 20.69 -2.32
CA LEU A 80 4.03 20.03 -3.62
C LEU A 80 5.10 18.94 -3.56
N ARG A 81 6.22 19.23 -2.89
CA ARG A 81 7.27 18.24 -2.65
C ARG A 81 6.75 17.04 -1.84
N ARG A 82 5.95 17.26 -0.80
CA ARG A 82 5.34 16.16 -0.03
C ARG A 82 4.32 15.37 -0.86
N LEU A 83 3.49 16.04 -1.65
CA LEU A 83 2.52 15.40 -2.54
C LEU A 83 3.19 14.53 -3.61
N SER A 84 4.44 14.82 -3.99
CA SER A 84 5.20 13.94 -4.87
C SER A 84 5.41 12.53 -4.28
N ALA A 85 5.26 12.33 -2.96
CA ALA A 85 5.25 11.00 -2.35
C ALA A 85 4.08 10.13 -2.85
N LEU A 86 2.92 10.73 -3.15
CA LEU A 86 1.77 10.03 -3.73
C LEU A 86 2.00 9.68 -5.20
N ALA A 87 2.72 10.54 -5.94
CA ALA A 87 3.15 10.25 -7.29
C ALA A 87 4.15 9.07 -7.32
N VAL A 88 5.14 9.07 -6.42
CA VAL A 88 6.06 7.94 -6.21
C VAL A 88 5.29 6.68 -5.86
N GLY A 89 4.34 6.77 -4.93
CA GLY A 89 3.47 5.65 -4.55
C GLY A 89 2.72 5.04 -5.73
N THR A 90 2.19 5.90 -6.60
CA THR A 90 1.47 5.51 -7.82
C THR A 90 2.41 4.82 -8.81
N ALA A 91 3.65 5.33 -8.96
CA ALA A 91 4.65 4.72 -9.81
C ALA A 91 5.07 3.34 -9.30
N VAL A 92 5.32 3.18 -8.00
CA VAL A 92 5.64 1.88 -7.38
C VAL A 92 4.51 0.88 -7.60
N TRP A 93 3.26 1.28 -7.32
CA TRP A 93 2.10 0.43 -7.57
C TRP A 93 1.98 0.01 -9.04
N TYR A 94 2.10 0.96 -9.97
CA TYR A 94 1.99 0.67 -11.40
C TYR A 94 3.10 -0.27 -11.87
N VAL A 95 4.36 0.02 -11.54
CA VAL A 95 5.51 -0.83 -11.94
C VAL A 95 5.37 -2.23 -11.36
N CYS A 96 5.03 -2.38 -10.08
CA CYS A 96 4.85 -3.70 -9.47
C CYS A 96 3.69 -4.48 -10.09
N THR A 97 2.55 -3.84 -10.38
CA THR A 97 1.42 -4.54 -11.01
C THR A 97 1.73 -4.97 -12.44
N GLN A 98 2.43 -4.14 -13.23
CA GLN A 98 2.91 -4.53 -14.55
C GLN A 98 3.91 -5.70 -14.47
N LEU A 99 4.82 -5.67 -13.50
CA LEU A 99 5.77 -6.76 -13.26
C LEU A 99 5.06 -8.08 -12.92
N PHE A 100 3.98 -8.05 -12.12
CA PHE A 100 3.23 -9.26 -11.77
C PHE A 100 2.55 -9.88 -12.99
N VAL A 101 1.92 -9.05 -13.84
CA VAL A 101 1.32 -9.52 -15.10
C VAL A 101 2.39 -10.08 -16.04
N TYR A 102 3.55 -9.44 -16.11
CA TYR A 102 4.67 -9.93 -16.91
C TYR A 102 5.17 -11.30 -16.42
N ILE A 103 5.38 -11.48 -15.11
CA ILE A 103 5.81 -12.76 -14.53
C ILE A 103 4.76 -13.84 -14.76
N GLU A 104 3.47 -13.53 -14.59
CA GLU A 104 2.38 -14.50 -14.82
C GLU A 104 2.34 -14.97 -16.28
N ASN A 105 2.57 -14.07 -17.24
CA ASN A 105 2.62 -14.42 -18.66
C ASN A 105 3.89 -15.22 -19.02
N LEU A 106 5.03 -14.93 -18.40
CA LEU A 106 6.27 -15.68 -18.63
C LEU A 106 6.25 -17.10 -18.05
N THR A 107 5.60 -17.28 -16.90
CA THR A 107 5.59 -18.55 -16.16
C THR A 107 4.39 -19.43 -16.49
N GLY A 108 3.42 -18.89 -17.22
CA GLY A 108 2.15 -19.55 -17.43
C GLY A 108 2.06 -20.34 -18.71
N GLU A 109 1.25 -21.38 -18.66
CA GLU A 109 0.89 -22.20 -19.80
C GLU A 109 -0.63 -22.23 -19.96
N CYS A 110 -1.09 -22.24 -21.21
CA CYS A 110 -2.51 -22.34 -21.51
C CYS A 110 -2.92 -23.81 -21.65
N SER A 111 -3.83 -24.26 -20.79
CA SER A 111 -4.47 -25.56 -20.89
C SER A 111 -5.81 -25.43 -21.60
N ILE A 112 -5.88 -25.85 -22.86
CA ILE A 112 -7.13 -25.93 -23.65
C ILE A 112 -7.53 -27.39 -23.80
N ALA A 113 -8.84 -27.68 -23.72
CA ALA A 113 -9.36 -29.00 -24.07
C ALA A 113 -9.07 -29.28 -25.56
N ALA A 114 -8.24 -30.28 -25.84
CA ALA A 114 -7.80 -30.59 -27.20
C ALA A 114 -9.01 -30.83 -28.11
N LYS A 115 -9.15 -30.02 -29.16
CA LYS A 115 -10.08 -30.32 -30.26
C LYS A 115 -9.43 -31.34 -31.18
N PRO A 116 -10.12 -32.43 -31.55
CA PRO A 116 -9.55 -33.44 -32.46
C PRO A 116 -9.18 -32.81 -33.81
N GLY A 117 -7.92 -32.91 -34.22
CA GLY A 117 -7.46 -32.50 -35.56
C GLY A 117 -6.88 -31.09 -35.69
N GLU A 118 -6.80 -30.29 -34.62
CA GLU A 118 -6.14 -28.98 -34.64
C GLU A 118 -4.69 -29.04 -34.13
N THR A 119 -3.80 -28.29 -34.77
CA THR A 119 -2.41 -28.12 -34.30
C THR A 119 -2.39 -27.39 -32.96
N PRO A 120 -1.54 -27.81 -31.98
CA PRO A 120 -1.41 -27.11 -30.71
C PRO A 120 -1.02 -25.64 -30.92
N ARG A 121 -1.91 -24.71 -30.58
CA ARG A 121 -1.63 -23.28 -30.65
C ARG A 121 -0.88 -22.87 -29.38
N LEU A 122 0.28 -22.24 -29.55
CA LEU A 122 1.05 -21.66 -28.44
C LEU A 122 0.45 -20.29 -28.10
N TYR A 123 -0.01 -20.13 -26.86
CA TYR A 123 -0.54 -18.88 -26.34
C TYR A 123 0.54 -18.18 -25.53
N ALA A 124 0.88 -16.94 -25.92
CA ALA A 124 1.91 -16.17 -25.22
C ALA A 124 1.33 -15.38 -24.02
N THR A 125 0.01 -15.19 -24.00
CA THR A 125 -0.65 -14.39 -22.96
C THR A 125 -1.88 -15.06 -22.39
N LYS A 126 -2.13 -14.80 -21.09
CA LYS A 126 -3.36 -15.20 -20.39
C LYS A 126 -4.63 -14.70 -21.08
N HIS A 127 -4.59 -13.52 -21.68
CA HIS A 127 -5.74 -12.93 -22.36
C HIS A 127 -6.16 -13.75 -23.58
N GLU A 128 -5.20 -14.08 -24.46
CA GLU A 128 -5.46 -14.91 -25.66
C GLU A 128 -5.96 -16.30 -25.26
N CYS A 129 -5.37 -16.89 -24.21
CA CYS A 129 -5.79 -18.18 -23.68
C CYS A 129 -7.27 -18.17 -23.24
N HIS A 130 -7.68 -17.14 -22.51
CA HIS A 130 -9.08 -17.02 -22.05
C HIS A 130 -10.07 -16.69 -23.17
N GLN A 131 -9.65 -16.00 -24.23
CA GLN A 131 -10.51 -15.76 -25.40
C GLN A 131 -10.92 -17.08 -26.06
N ASP A 132 -10.02 -18.05 -26.09
CA ASP A 132 -10.28 -19.38 -26.64
C ASP A 132 -10.82 -20.37 -25.58
N SER A 133 -11.39 -19.85 -24.47
CA SER A 133 -11.95 -20.64 -23.35
C SER A 133 -10.93 -21.55 -22.64
N GLY A 134 -9.64 -21.24 -22.78
CA GLY A 134 -8.56 -21.92 -22.08
C GLY A 134 -8.44 -21.52 -20.61
N VAL A 135 -7.81 -22.40 -19.84
CA VAL A 135 -7.42 -22.16 -18.45
C VAL A 135 -5.94 -21.84 -18.42
N TRP A 136 -5.60 -20.64 -17.94
CA TRP A 136 -4.21 -20.22 -17.76
C TRP A 136 -3.68 -20.70 -16.41
N ASN A 137 -2.61 -21.49 -16.43
CA ASN A 137 -1.92 -21.97 -15.24
C ASN A 137 -0.54 -21.32 -15.19
N GLY A 138 -0.43 -20.22 -14.44
CA GLY A 138 0.81 -19.48 -14.27
C GLY A 138 1.05 -19.04 -12.82
N PHE A 139 2.25 -18.54 -12.55
CA PHE A 139 2.60 -18.07 -11.22
C PHE A 139 2.06 -16.66 -10.97
N ASP A 140 0.87 -16.59 -10.36
CA ASP A 140 0.16 -15.34 -10.05
C ASP A 140 0.54 -14.80 -8.66
N ILE A 141 1.51 -13.87 -8.62
CA ILE A 141 1.89 -13.17 -7.39
C ILE A 141 0.69 -12.39 -6.85
N SER A 142 0.40 -12.52 -5.56
CA SER A 142 -0.79 -11.87 -4.99
C SER A 142 -0.67 -10.34 -4.96
N GLY A 143 -1.23 -9.70 -5.98
CA GLY A 143 -1.32 -8.23 -6.09
C GLY A 143 -2.10 -7.59 -4.94
N HIS A 144 -3.08 -8.30 -4.36
CA HIS A 144 -3.82 -7.84 -3.19
C HIS A 144 -2.97 -7.80 -1.92
N CYS A 145 -2.18 -8.86 -1.67
CA CYS A 145 -1.23 -8.86 -0.54
C CYS A 145 -0.22 -7.72 -0.66
N PHE A 146 0.31 -7.49 -1.86
CA PHE A 146 1.17 -6.35 -2.16
C PHE A 146 0.48 -5.01 -1.87
N LEU A 147 -0.64 -4.74 -2.54
CA LEU A 147 -1.28 -3.43 -2.51
C LEU A 147 -1.80 -3.06 -1.11
N LEU A 148 -2.46 -4.00 -0.43
CA LEU A 148 -3.03 -3.75 0.89
C LEU A 148 -1.96 -3.52 1.96
N SER A 149 -0.88 -4.31 1.95
CA SER A 149 0.24 -4.12 2.88
C SER A 149 0.95 -2.79 2.62
N TYR A 150 1.20 -2.46 1.35
CA TYR A 150 1.84 -1.21 0.94
C TYR A 150 1.02 0.03 1.35
N CYS A 151 -0.28 0.05 1.05
CA CYS A 151 -1.18 1.14 1.44
C CYS A 151 -1.25 1.33 2.96
N ALA A 152 -1.40 0.24 3.72
CA ALA A 152 -1.47 0.30 5.18
C ALA A 152 -0.18 0.89 5.80
N LEU A 153 0.98 0.49 5.29
CA LEU A 153 2.27 1.03 5.74
C LEU A 153 2.47 2.50 5.35
N MET A 154 2.07 2.88 4.13
CA MET A 154 2.13 4.27 3.68
C MET A 154 1.26 5.20 4.53
N ILE A 155 0.01 4.81 4.80
CA ILE A 155 -0.90 5.58 5.67
C ILE A 155 -0.27 5.75 7.06
N LEU A 156 0.29 4.67 7.63
CA LEU A 156 0.90 4.70 8.96
C LEU A 156 2.12 5.62 9.05
N GLU A 157 2.89 5.77 7.98
CA GLU A 157 3.99 6.75 7.95
C GLU A 157 3.48 8.17 7.83
N GLU A 158 2.58 8.46 6.89
CA GLU A 158 2.07 9.81 6.66
C GLU A 158 1.33 10.36 7.88
N VAL A 159 0.55 9.53 8.56
CA VAL A 159 -0.18 9.89 9.79
C VAL A 159 0.76 10.30 10.93
N ALA A 160 2.01 9.84 10.95
CA ALA A 160 2.95 10.15 12.02
C ALA A 160 3.29 11.65 12.12
N VAL A 161 3.03 12.45 11.08
CA VAL A 161 3.17 13.92 11.12
C VAL A 161 2.43 14.55 12.31
N LEU A 162 1.31 13.95 12.75
CA LEU A 162 0.50 14.44 13.85
C LEU A 162 1.26 14.45 15.19
N GLU A 163 2.23 13.56 15.40
CA GLU A 163 3.08 13.55 16.61
C GLU A 163 3.89 14.86 16.75
N GLY A 164 4.23 15.50 15.62
CA GLY A 164 5.06 16.70 15.58
C GLY A 164 4.29 17.98 15.24
N LEU A 165 2.98 17.89 15.07
CA LEU A 165 2.11 18.98 14.65
C LEU A 165 1.54 19.70 15.88
N SER A 166 2.05 20.90 16.17
CA SER A 166 1.39 21.83 17.09
C SER A 166 0.22 22.48 16.37
N ILE A 167 -0.96 21.86 16.43
CA ILE A 167 -2.17 22.46 15.86
C ILE A 167 -2.50 23.70 16.68
N ASP A 168 -2.45 24.86 16.05
CA ASP A 168 -2.87 26.13 16.63
C ASP A 168 -4.38 26.11 16.96
N GLN A 169 -4.91 27.08 17.70
CA GLN A 169 -6.28 27.06 18.24
C GLN A 169 -7.42 27.11 17.20
N ASN A 170 -7.16 27.05 15.89
CA ASN A 170 -8.22 27.02 14.88
C ASN A 170 -9.04 25.72 14.98
N SER A 171 -10.19 25.81 15.66
CA SER A 171 -11.07 24.70 15.97
C SER A 171 -11.59 23.98 14.73
N LYS A 172 -11.92 24.71 13.65
CA LYS A 172 -12.46 24.12 12.42
C LYS A 172 -11.43 23.24 11.72
N LEU A 173 -10.19 23.72 11.55
CA LEU A 173 -9.17 22.95 10.87
C LEU A 173 -8.73 21.72 11.67
N ARG A 174 -8.65 21.85 12.99
CA ARG A 174 -8.39 20.72 13.89
C ARG A 174 -9.42 19.61 13.70
N VAL A 175 -10.70 19.98 13.64
CA VAL A 175 -11.80 19.03 13.39
C VAL A 175 -11.61 18.33 12.04
N VAL A 176 -11.31 19.06 10.96
CA VAL A 176 -11.09 18.47 9.63
C VAL A 176 -9.90 17.49 9.63
N ILE A 177 -8.76 17.86 10.21
CA ILE A 177 -7.58 16.98 10.30
C ILE A 177 -7.90 15.73 11.12
N ASN A 178 -8.63 15.86 12.23
CA ASN A 178 -9.03 14.73 13.06
C ASN A 178 -10.01 13.80 12.33
N ILE A 179 -10.96 14.34 11.57
CA ILE A 179 -11.85 13.53 10.72
C ILE A 179 -11.02 12.73 9.71
N LEU A 180 -10.12 13.38 8.99
CA LEU A 180 -9.24 12.70 8.03
C LEU A 180 -8.36 11.63 8.69
N PHE A 181 -7.81 11.91 9.87
CA PHE A 181 -7.04 10.95 10.64
C PHE A 181 -7.88 9.72 11.04
N VAL A 182 -9.08 9.92 11.57
CA VAL A 182 -9.99 8.83 11.92
C VAL A 182 -10.38 8.03 10.67
N SER A 183 -10.68 8.70 9.55
CA SER A 183 -10.96 8.03 8.27
C SER A 183 -9.77 7.21 7.77
N LEU A 184 -8.54 7.71 7.89
CA LEU A 184 -7.32 6.97 7.51
C LEU A 184 -7.07 5.77 8.42
N CYS A 185 -7.31 5.89 9.72
CA CYS A 185 -7.24 4.78 10.66
C CYS A 185 -8.29 3.71 10.33
N PHE A 186 -9.52 4.12 10.04
CA PHE A 186 -10.59 3.22 9.62
C PHE A 186 -10.24 2.50 8.31
N LEU A 187 -9.73 3.24 7.32
CA LEU A 187 -9.29 2.68 6.05
C LEU A 187 -8.15 1.66 6.25
N THR A 188 -7.20 1.96 7.14
CA THR A 188 -6.11 1.03 7.49
C THR A 188 -6.63 -0.24 8.13
N MET A 189 -7.64 -0.16 9.01
CA MET A 189 -8.28 -1.35 9.59
C MET A 189 -8.94 -2.21 8.50
N ILE A 190 -9.62 -1.60 7.53
CA ILE A 190 -10.18 -2.30 6.37
C ILE A 190 -9.07 -3.01 5.58
N TRP A 191 -7.93 -2.35 5.33
CA TRP A 191 -6.81 -2.96 4.61
C TRP A 191 -6.22 -4.16 5.34
N VAL A 192 -6.03 -4.07 6.65
CA VAL A 192 -5.55 -5.20 7.47
C VAL A 192 -6.58 -6.34 7.47
N PHE A 193 -7.87 -6.03 7.56
CA PHE A 193 -8.93 -7.04 7.50
C PHE A 193 -8.98 -7.73 6.14
N MET A 194 -9.00 -6.98 5.04
CA MET A 194 -9.00 -7.56 3.69
C MET A 194 -7.72 -8.34 3.39
N PHE A 195 -6.59 -7.91 3.95
CA PHE A 195 -5.33 -8.63 3.89
C PHE A 195 -5.43 -9.98 4.61
N LEU A 196 -6.01 -10.02 5.81
CA LEU A 196 -6.30 -11.25 6.54
C LEU A 196 -7.23 -12.18 5.73
N CYS A 197 -8.32 -11.66 5.17
CA CYS A 197 -9.20 -12.45 4.31
C CYS A 197 -8.43 -13.03 3.10
N THR A 198 -7.52 -12.24 2.52
CA THR A 198 -6.68 -12.71 1.41
C THR A 198 -5.73 -13.82 1.83
N ALA A 199 -5.12 -13.69 3.01
CA ALA A 199 -4.26 -14.72 3.57
C ALA A 199 -5.01 -16.04 3.85
N LEU A 200 -6.27 -15.97 4.28
CA LEU A 200 -7.08 -17.15 4.63
C LEU A 200 -7.73 -17.83 3.41
N TYR A 201 -8.19 -17.08 2.40
CA TYR A 201 -9.09 -17.62 1.37
C TYR A 201 -8.52 -17.73 -0.05
N PHE A 202 -7.49 -16.95 -0.40
CA PHE A 202 -7.01 -16.82 -1.78
C PHE A 202 -5.53 -17.17 -1.90
N HIS A 203 -5.02 -17.46 -3.11
CA HIS A 203 -3.61 -17.73 -3.45
C HIS A 203 -2.88 -18.84 -2.66
N ASP A 204 -1.75 -19.28 -3.20
CA ASP A 204 -0.84 -20.19 -2.52
C ASP A 204 0.17 -19.46 -1.63
N PHE A 205 0.82 -20.20 -0.72
CA PHE A 205 1.74 -19.64 0.28
C PHE A 205 2.82 -18.73 -0.33
N SER A 206 3.52 -19.22 -1.35
CA SER A 206 4.63 -18.50 -1.99
C SER A 206 4.16 -17.23 -2.70
N GLN A 207 3.03 -17.30 -3.41
CA GLN A 207 2.42 -16.16 -4.11
C GLN A 207 2.03 -15.03 -3.15
N LYS A 208 1.47 -15.38 -1.98
CA LYS A 208 1.16 -14.41 -0.91
C LYS A 208 2.44 -13.80 -0.36
N LEU A 209 3.39 -14.64 0.06
CA LEU A 209 4.61 -14.21 0.71
C LEU A 209 5.40 -13.24 -0.16
N LEU A 210 5.53 -13.52 -1.46
CA LEU A 210 6.16 -12.61 -2.42
C LEU A 210 5.41 -11.28 -2.53
N GLY A 211 4.09 -11.30 -2.64
CA GLY A 211 3.28 -10.08 -2.66
C GLY A 211 3.54 -9.20 -1.43
N VAL A 212 3.55 -9.79 -0.23
CA VAL A 212 3.84 -9.08 1.04
C VAL A 212 5.25 -8.52 1.05
N LEU A 213 6.24 -9.33 0.70
CA LEU A 213 7.65 -8.91 0.70
C LEU A 213 7.90 -7.76 -0.26
N ILE A 214 7.27 -7.76 -1.44
CA ILE A 214 7.36 -6.65 -2.41
C ILE A 214 6.71 -5.39 -1.85
N GLY A 215 5.56 -5.50 -1.18
CA GLY A 215 4.91 -4.36 -0.51
C GLY A 215 5.76 -3.74 0.60
N LEU A 216 6.34 -4.59 1.45
CA LEU A 216 7.28 -4.17 2.51
C LEU A 216 8.55 -3.55 1.91
N SER A 217 9.08 -4.12 0.83
CA SER A 217 10.28 -3.62 0.15
C SER A 217 10.04 -2.23 -0.47
N GLY A 218 8.89 -2.03 -1.13
CA GLY A 218 8.50 -0.72 -1.66
C GLY A 218 8.38 0.34 -0.57
N TRP A 219 7.74 0.00 0.56
CA TRP A 219 7.66 0.89 1.72
C TRP A 219 9.04 1.19 2.33
N TYR A 220 9.88 0.16 2.51
CA TYR A 220 11.20 0.32 3.11
C TYR A 220 12.11 1.17 2.21
N GLY A 221 12.16 0.85 0.92
CA GLY A 221 12.94 1.59 -0.08
C GLY A 221 12.55 3.07 -0.15
N THR A 222 11.25 3.38 -0.07
CA THR A 222 10.76 4.76 -0.05
C THR A 222 10.99 5.43 1.31
N TYR A 223 10.26 5.03 2.35
CA TYR A 223 10.22 5.74 3.64
C TYR A 223 11.47 5.53 4.52
N ARG A 224 12.18 4.42 4.39
CA ARG A 224 13.34 4.11 5.25
C ARG A 224 14.68 4.38 4.59
N PHE A 225 14.73 4.55 3.27
CA PHE A 225 15.97 4.79 2.55
C PHE A 225 15.93 6.07 1.70
N TRP A 226 15.06 6.13 0.69
CA TRP A 226 15.09 7.23 -0.27
C TRP A 226 14.57 8.55 0.30
N TYR A 227 13.48 8.52 1.08
CA TYR A 227 12.84 9.72 1.65
C TYR A 227 13.70 10.44 2.71
N LEU A 228 14.81 9.83 3.11
CA LEU A 228 15.83 10.47 3.96
C LEU A 228 16.77 11.39 3.16
N LYS A 229 16.78 11.31 1.82
CA LYS A 229 17.69 12.05 0.94
C LYS A 229 17.11 13.42 0.54
N PRO A 230 17.96 14.43 0.27
CA PRO A 230 17.50 15.80 -0.01
C PRO A 230 16.73 15.99 -1.31
N PHE A 231 16.85 15.07 -2.29
CA PHE A 231 16.13 15.14 -3.57
C PHE A 231 14.79 14.38 -3.57
N SER A 232 14.45 13.75 -2.44
CA SER A 232 13.25 12.94 -2.30
C SER A 232 12.03 13.78 -1.87
N PRO A 233 10.81 13.21 -1.88
CA PRO A 233 9.64 13.81 -1.24
C PRO A 233 9.83 14.16 0.24
N GLY A 234 10.81 13.56 0.94
CA GLY A 234 11.12 13.78 2.35
C GLY A 234 10.33 12.85 3.29
N LEU A 235 10.47 13.06 4.60
CA LEU A 235 9.63 12.39 5.60
C LEU A 235 8.48 13.30 6.08
N PRO A 236 7.35 12.73 6.52
CA PRO A 236 6.22 13.48 7.09
C PRO A 236 6.63 14.27 8.35
N LEU A 237 7.47 13.66 9.19
CA LEU A 237 8.12 14.33 10.32
C LEU A 237 9.51 14.80 9.88
N PRO A 238 9.84 16.10 10.03
CA PRO A 238 11.21 16.56 9.84
C PRO A 238 12.12 15.83 10.83
N ASN A 239 13.20 15.23 10.33
CA ASN A 239 14.32 14.85 11.17
C ASN A 239 14.85 16.14 11.80
N ILE A 240 14.50 16.43 13.04
CA ILE A 240 15.20 17.44 13.82
C ILE A 240 16.65 16.92 13.88
N PRO A 241 17.64 17.67 13.37
CA PRO A 241 19.03 17.27 13.53
C PRO A 241 19.29 17.07 15.02
N LEU A 242 19.78 15.90 15.40
CA LEU A 242 20.13 15.54 16.79
C LEU A 242 21.10 16.53 17.47
N SER A 243 21.63 17.50 16.74
CA SER A 243 22.51 18.56 17.22
C SER A 243 21.86 19.55 18.20
N SER A 244 20.52 19.69 18.26
CA SER A 244 19.89 20.70 19.16
C SER A 244 19.57 20.20 20.58
N LYS A 245 19.63 18.88 20.84
CA LYS A 245 19.38 18.34 22.19
C LYS A 245 20.57 18.44 23.13
N LYS A 246 21.76 18.82 22.65
CA LYS A 246 22.98 18.86 23.48
C LYS A 246 23.18 20.16 24.29
N TYR A 247 22.40 21.21 24.04
CA TYR A 247 22.56 22.50 24.73
C TYR A 247 21.52 22.79 25.83
N SER A 248 20.51 21.94 26.02
CA SER A 248 19.43 22.22 26.99
C SER A 248 19.61 21.55 28.36
N TYR A 249 20.72 20.83 28.61
CA TYR A 249 21.02 20.21 29.91
C TYR A 249 22.15 20.90 30.68
N SER A 250 22.54 22.10 30.28
CA SER A 250 23.52 22.92 31.01
C SER A 250 22.97 24.32 31.20
N ARG A 251 22.00 24.45 32.12
CA ARG A 251 21.74 25.66 32.91
C ARG A 251 20.95 25.27 34.15
#